data_AF-A0A4Q6ATE9-F1
#
_entry.id   AF-A0A4Q6ATE9-F1
#
_cell.length_a   1.000
_cell.length_b   1.000
_cell.length_c   1.000
_cell.angle_alpha   90.00
_cell.angle_beta   90.00
_cell.angle_gamma   90.00
#
_symmetry.space_group_name_H-M   'P 1'
#
loop_
_entity.id
_entity.type
_entity.pdbx_description
1 polymer ?
#
loop_
_entity_poly.entity_id
_entity_poly.type
_entity_poly.pdbx_seq_one_letter_code
_entity_poly.pdbx_strand_id
1 'polypeptide(L)'
;MNCATPMLFRKFVLFVFSSSFSSLLFAQQDDSTVSTLSTVEVSAYGQVRKLKDVPAAVGYINKQMLNRFSPASAVAAMNTVAGVRMEERSPGSYRFNIRGSSLRSPFGVRNVKVYYNDIPFTDPGGHTYLNGLGYYNFNSVEILKGPGSSLYGAGTGGVLLIEGMSPNERANVMAEYTTGSFGLHNAYAGVTTGDGENKSRLGFQHQQSDGFRDHSALRRNILSWSGHHKLGETQVLKTTFLYSDLYYQTPGALTKTEFEANPRASRPGGGGFPSAVQSRAAIYQKTFLAGASLTQKLTAGITNQSVAYASFTELRNPTIRNYGKG
;
A
#
# COMPACT_ATOMS: atom_id res chain seq x y z
N MET A 1 -34.18 38.50 56.67
CA MET A 1 -33.45 37.31 56.18
C MET A 1 -34.48 36.37 55.55
N ASN A 2 -34.20 35.89 54.33
CA ASN A 2 -34.95 34.92 53.50
C ASN A 2 -36.36 35.38 53.06
N CYS A 3 -36.62 35.92 51.85
CA CYS A 3 -36.31 35.58 50.45
C CYS A 3 -37.17 34.43 49.85
N ALA A 4 -38.15 34.86 49.03
CA ALA A 4 -38.70 34.26 47.78
C ALA A 4 -39.34 32.85 47.83
N THR A 5 -40.40 32.47 47.12
CA THR A 5 -41.33 33.02 46.10
C THR A 5 -42.45 31.96 45.89
N PRO A 6 -43.68 32.32 45.49
CA PRO A 6 -44.74 31.33 45.20
C PRO A 6 -44.81 30.92 43.72
N MET A 7 -45.32 29.70 43.51
CA MET A 7 -45.63 29.03 42.24
C MET A 7 -46.40 29.91 41.24
N LEU A 8 -45.95 29.88 39.98
CA LEU A 8 -46.69 30.41 38.84
C LEU A 8 -46.93 29.32 37.78
N PHE A 9 -48.21 28.98 37.66
CA PHE A 9 -48.84 28.15 36.64
C PHE A 9 -48.55 28.74 35.24
N ARG A 10 -47.99 27.96 34.31
CA ARG A 10 -47.81 28.41 32.92
C ARG A 10 -48.49 27.45 31.95
N LYS A 11 -49.44 28.05 31.22
CA LYS A 11 -50.35 27.47 30.22
C LYS A 11 -49.60 26.76 29.09
N PHE A 12 -50.02 25.53 28.78
CA PHE A 12 -49.57 24.79 27.60
C PHE A 12 -50.40 25.26 26.39
N VAL A 13 -49.79 26.02 25.48
CA VAL A 13 -50.41 26.40 24.20
C VAL A 13 -49.95 25.38 23.16
N LEU A 14 -50.88 24.51 22.75
CA LEU A 14 -50.68 23.59 21.62
C LEU A 14 -50.73 24.40 20.32
N PHE A 15 -49.58 24.53 19.65
CA PHE A 15 -49.48 25.11 18.31
C PHE A 15 -49.56 23.97 17.30
N VAL A 16 -50.73 23.78 16.68
CA VAL A 16 -50.89 22.85 15.55
C VAL A 16 -50.36 23.55 14.29
N PHE A 17 -49.12 23.24 13.93
CA PHE A 17 -48.51 23.73 12.70
C PHE A 17 -48.95 22.83 11.54
N SER A 18 -50.01 23.23 10.84
CA SER A 18 -50.41 22.66 9.56
C SER A 18 -49.38 23.05 8.50
N SER A 19 -48.46 22.15 8.17
CA SER A 19 -47.51 22.32 7.07
C SER A 19 -48.10 21.68 5.81
N SER A 20 -48.67 22.51 4.95
CA SER A 20 -49.05 22.16 3.58
C SER A 20 -47.81 21.74 2.81
N PHE A 21 -47.69 20.43 2.53
CA PHE A 21 -46.63 19.87 1.72
C PHE A 21 -46.91 20.18 0.23
N SER A 22 -46.54 21.38 -0.22
CA SER A 22 -46.51 21.72 -1.64
C SER A 22 -45.36 20.95 -2.29
N SER A 23 -45.69 19.85 -2.97
CA SER A 23 -44.73 19.13 -3.80
C SER A 23 -44.29 20.02 -4.96
N LEU A 24 -43.10 20.60 -4.85
CA LEU A 24 -42.37 21.12 -6.00
C LEU A 24 -42.03 19.94 -6.90
N LEU A 25 -42.75 19.80 -8.01
CA LEU A 25 -42.38 18.96 -9.12
C LEU A 25 -41.08 19.53 -9.71
N PHE A 26 -39.94 18.98 -9.27
CA PHE A 26 -38.70 19.13 -10.01
C PHE A 26 -38.84 18.31 -11.30
N ALA A 27 -39.00 19.02 -12.42
CA ALA A 27 -38.80 18.46 -13.74
C ALA A 27 -37.42 17.78 -13.80
N GLN A 28 -37.33 16.62 -14.46
CA GLN A 28 -36.07 15.93 -14.70
C GLN A 28 -35.07 16.89 -15.34
N GLN A 29 -34.00 17.17 -14.61
CA GLN A 29 -32.80 17.74 -15.19
C GLN A 29 -32.14 16.63 -16.01
N ASP A 30 -31.85 16.91 -17.29
CA ASP A 30 -31.17 15.97 -18.18
C ASP A 30 -29.88 15.47 -17.53
N ASP A 31 -29.90 14.21 -17.09
CA ASP A 31 -28.80 13.53 -16.40
C ASP A 31 -27.70 13.08 -17.40
N SER A 32 -27.75 13.61 -18.62
CA SER A 32 -26.80 13.32 -19.70
C SER A 32 -25.54 14.17 -19.54
N THR A 33 -24.93 14.13 -18.36
CA THR A 33 -23.51 14.46 -18.28
C THR A 33 -22.76 13.28 -18.89
N VAL A 34 -22.26 13.44 -20.11
CA VAL A 34 -21.28 12.53 -20.69
C VAL A 34 -20.07 12.59 -19.77
N SER A 35 -20.02 11.68 -18.79
CA SER A 35 -18.87 11.51 -17.91
C SER A 35 -17.75 10.92 -18.76
N THR A 36 -16.97 11.80 -19.39
CA THR A 36 -15.76 11.39 -20.08
C THR A 36 -14.82 10.81 -19.03
N LEU A 37 -14.66 9.47 -19.04
CA LEU A 37 -13.73 8.78 -18.16
C LEU A 37 -12.35 9.41 -18.28
N SER A 38 -11.75 9.74 -17.13
CA SER A 38 -10.39 10.26 -17.08
C SER A 38 -9.43 9.28 -17.76
N THR A 39 -8.64 9.78 -18.71
CA THR A 39 -7.65 8.94 -19.40
C THR A 39 -6.61 8.45 -18.41
N VAL A 40 -6.35 7.13 -18.41
CA VAL A 40 -5.29 6.53 -17.61
C VAL A 40 -3.97 6.67 -18.36
N GLU A 41 -3.03 7.38 -17.76
CA GLU A 41 -1.65 7.47 -18.22
C GLU A 41 -0.77 6.47 -17.49
N VAL A 42 0.15 5.86 -18.23
CA VAL A 42 1.12 4.89 -17.72
C VAL A 42 2.53 5.25 -18.17
N SER A 43 3.50 5.00 -17.30
CA SER A 43 4.93 5.23 -17.47
C SER A 43 5.70 3.98 -17.89
N ALA A 44 5.00 2.85 -18.03
CA ALA A 44 5.49 1.50 -18.34
C ALA A 44 6.62 1.36 -19.39
N TYR A 45 6.75 2.26 -20.36
CA TYR A 45 7.81 2.19 -21.38
C TYR A 45 8.77 3.39 -21.35
N GLY A 46 9.00 3.97 -20.17
CA GLY A 46 9.88 5.12 -19.98
C GLY A 46 9.32 6.43 -20.56
N GLN A 47 8.06 6.43 -20.99
CA GLN A 47 7.33 7.59 -21.48
C GLN A 47 5.92 7.53 -20.93
N VAL A 48 5.40 8.68 -20.48
CA VAL A 48 4.00 8.83 -20.11
C VAL A 48 3.15 8.72 -21.38
N ARG A 49 2.36 7.65 -21.47
CA ARG A 49 1.47 7.37 -22.61
C ARG A 49 0.09 6.97 -22.11
N LYS A 50 -0.94 7.18 -22.93
CA LYS A 50 -2.26 6.64 -22.65
C LYS A 50 -2.18 5.13 -22.67
N LEU A 51 -2.81 4.46 -21.70
CA LEU A 51 -2.78 3.01 -21.59
C LEU A 51 -3.17 2.29 -22.89
N LYS A 52 -4.15 2.83 -23.63
CA LYS A 52 -4.60 2.28 -24.92
C LYS A 52 -3.56 2.31 -26.05
N ASP A 53 -2.55 3.17 -25.93
CA ASP A 53 -1.52 3.37 -26.96
C ASP A 53 -0.24 2.57 -26.64
N VAL A 54 -0.24 1.82 -25.54
CA VAL A 54 0.89 0.97 -25.12
C VAL A 54 0.72 -0.43 -25.71
N PRO A 55 1.67 -0.93 -26.53
CA PRO A 55 1.58 -2.23 -27.19
C PRO A 55 1.94 -3.39 -26.24
N ALA A 56 1.44 -3.36 -25.01
CA ALA A 56 1.77 -4.33 -23.98
C ALA A 56 0.68 -4.51 -22.93
N ALA A 57 0.73 -5.66 -22.25
CA ALA A 57 -0.21 -5.99 -21.21
C ALA A 57 0.16 -5.29 -19.89
N VAL A 58 -0.32 -4.05 -19.73
CA VAL A 58 -0.16 -3.25 -18.51
C VAL A 58 -1.44 -3.33 -17.67
N GLY A 59 -1.31 -3.71 -16.40
CA GLY A 59 -2.36 -3.51 -15.39
C GLY A 59 -2.16 -2.17 -14.68
N TYR A 60 -3.24 -1.50 -14.33
CA TYR A 60 -3.19 -0.24 -13.59
C TYR A 60 -4.15 -0.28 -12.41
N ILE A 61 -3.67 0.14 -11.24
CA ILE A 61 -4.45 0.30 -10.02
C ILE A 61 -4.26 1.74 -9.57
N ASN A 62 -5.35 2.50 -9.53
CA ASN A 62 -5.35 3.87 -9.01
C ASN A 62 -5.79 3.92 -7.54
N LYS A 63 -5.73 5.12 -6.96
CA LYS A 63 -6.12 5.36 -5.57
C LYS A 63 -7.58 4.98 -5.30
N GLN A 64 -8.48 5.23 -6.25
CA GLN A 64 -9.89 4.90 -6.14
C GLN A 64 -10.12 3.39 -6.05
N MET A 65 -9.40 2.58 -6.82
CA MET A 65 -9.43 1.12 -6.75
C MET A 65 -8.84 0.60 -5.43
N LEU A 66 -7.74 1.20 -4.95
CA LEU A 66 -7.16 0.88 -3.65
C LEU A 66 -8.16 1.13 -2.51
N ASN A 67 -8.82 2.29 -2.53
CA ASN A 67 -9.78 2.73 -1.51
C ASN A 67 -11.08 1.89 -1.48
N ARG A 68 -11.30 0.96 -2.42
CA ARG A 68 -12.42 0.01 -2.36
C ARG A 68 -12.21 -1.11 -1.33
N PHE A 69 -10.99 -1.24 -0.82
CA PHE A 69 -10.60 -2.30 0.11
C PHE A 69 -10.09 -1.73 1.43
N SER A 70 -9.95 -2.61 2.42
CA SER A 70 -9.43 -2.22 3.74
C SER A 70 -8.01 -1.64 3.64
N PRO A 71 -7.72 -0.53 4.34
CA PRO A 71 -6.39 0.08 4.42
C PRO A 71 -5.39 -0.77 5.23
N ALA A 72 -5.79 -1.94 5.72
CA ALA A 72 -4.89 -2.88 6.39
C ALA A 72 -3.93 -3.58 5.41
N SER A 73 -4.30 -3.73 4.13
CA SER A 73 -3.50 -4.50 3.16
C SER A 73 -3.82 -4.11 1.72
N ALA A 74 -2.80 -4.09 0.86
CA ALA A 74 -2.95 -3.87 -0.58
C ALA A 74 -3.35 -5.14 -1.36
N VAL A 75 -3.37 -6.31 -0.71
CA VAL A 75 -3.54 -7.62 -1.36
C VAL A 75 -4.79 -7.71 -2.21
N ALA A 76 -5.94 -7.27 -1.67
CA ALA A 76 -7.22 -7.36 -2.38
C ALA A 76 -7.24 -6.47 -3.63
N ALA A 77 -6.69 -5.25 -3.55
CA ALA A 77 -6.57 -4.35 -4.68
C ALA A 77 -5.69 -4.92 -5.79
N MET A 78 -4.53 -5.48 -5.43
CA MET A 78 -3.62 -6.13 -6.40
C MET A 78 -4.28 -7.30 -7.13
N ASN A 79 -5.14 -8.04 -6.43
CA ASN A 79 -5.86 -9.20 -6.98
C ASN A 79 -7.03 -8.83 -7.91
N THR A 80 -7.30 -7.55 -8.13
CA THR A 80 -8.26 -7.10 -9.16
C THR A 80 -7.67 -7.16 -10.58
N VAL A 81 -6.34 -7.26 -10.71
CA VAL A 81 -5.66 -7.25 -12.00
C VAL A 81 -5.50 -8.68 -12.54
N ALA A 82 -6.03 -8.93 -13.73
CA ALA A 82 -5.92 -10.24 -14.37
C ALA A 82 -4.48 -10.68 -14.64
N GLY A 83 -4.17 -11.92 -14.26
CA GLY A 83 -2.84 -12.53 -14.38
C GLY A 83 -1.85 -12.10 -13.28
N VAL A 84 -2.34 -11.39 -12.25
CA VAL A 84 -1.59 -10.99 -11.06
C VAL A 84 -2.18 -11.69 -9.85
N ARG A 85 -1.32 -12.14 -8.94
CA ARG A 85 -1.75 -12.69 -7.66
C ARG A 85 -0.80 -12.26 -6.55
N MET A 86 -1.35 -11.53 -5.59
CA MET A 86 -0.72 -11.23 -4.32
C MET A 86 -1.33 -12.12 -3.24
N GLU A 87 -0.48 -12.71 -2.40
CA GLU A 87 -0.87 -13.58 -1.31
C GLU A 87 -0.26 -13.08 -0.02
N GLU A 88 -0.98 -13.24 1.09
CA GLU A 88 -0.49 -13.03 2.44
C GLU A 88 -0.62 -14.35 3.20
N ARG A 89 0.51 -14.96 3.56
CA ARG A 89 0.52 -16.30 4.19
C ARG A 89 0.30 -16.24 5.70
N SER A 90 0.73 -15.15 6.30
CA SER A 90 0.52 -14.69 7.67
C SER A 90 0.62 -13.16 7.62
N PRO A 91 0.09 -12.42 8.61
CA PRO A 91 0.19 -10.96 8.64
C PRO A 91 1.61 -10.46 8.30
N GLY A 92 1.75 -9.67 7.23
CA GLY A 92 3.04 -9.13 6.77
C GLY A 92 3.92 -10.08 5.93
N SER A 93 3.52 -11.33 5.67
CA SER A 93 4.25 -12.31 4.85
C SER A 93 3.69 -12.38 3.43
N TYR A 94 4.17 -11.49 2.56
CA TYR A 94 3.64 -11.37 1.19
C TYR A 94 4.37 -12.24 0.17
N ARG A 95 3.60 -12.73 -0.81
CA ARG A 95 4.07 -13.21 -2.11
C ARG A 95 3.38 -12.41 -3.20
N PHE A 96 4.08 -12.20 -4.30
CA PHE A 96 3.54 -11.50 -5.46
C PHE A 96 3.98 -12.22 -6.71
N ASN A 97 3.05 -12.47 -7.61
CA ASN A 97 3.32 -13.16 -8.85
C ASN A 97 2.55 -12.57 -10.01
N ILE A 98 3.20 -12.65 -11.17
CA ILE A 98 2.67 -12.25 -12.46
C ILE A 98 2.80 -13.47 -13.35
N ARG A 99 1.68 -13.97 -13.88
CA ARG A 99 1.63 -15.12 -14.82
C ARG A 99 2.47 -16.33 -14.36
N GLY A 100 2.41 -16.67 -13.07
CA GLY A 100 3.10 -17.83 -12.51
C GLY A 100 4.58 -17.63 -12.14
N SER A 101 5.08 -16.39 -12.11
CA SER A 101 6.49 -16.09 -11.80
C SER A 101 6.99 -16.60 -10.44
N SER A 102 6.08 -16.88 -9.49
CA SER A 102 6.39 -17.38 -8.15
C SER A 102 6.50 -18.90 -8.02
N LEU A 103 6.37 -19.68 -9.11
CA LEU A 103 6.45 -21.14 -9.08
C LEU A 103 7.74 -21.67 -8.42
N ARG A 104 8.84 -20.90 -8.48
CA ARG A 104 10.13 -21.23 -7.84
C ARG A 104 10.47 -20.36 -6.62
N SER A 105 9.49 -19.62 -6.08
CA SER A 105 9.66 -18.74 -4.91
C SER A 105 8.64 -19.08 -3.83
N PRO A 106 8.94 -20.06 -2.96
CA PRO A 106 8.04 -20.44 -1.86
C PRO A 106 7.91 -19.33 -0.82
N PHE A 107 8.93 -18.47 -0.68
CA PHE A 107 8.98 -17.34 0.24
C PHE A 107 9.40 -16.05 -0.47
N GLY A 108 8.84 -14.92 -0.02
CA GLY A 108 9.15 -13.60 -0.57
C GLY A 108 8.74 -13.42 -2.03
N VAL A 109 9.23 -12.33 -2.62
CA VAL A 109 8.95 -11.95 -4.01
C VAL A 109 10.25 -12.03 -4.82
N ARG A 110 10.24 -12.84 -5.87
CA ARG A 110 11.35 -13.05 -6.82
C ARG A 110 10.82 -13.04 -8.25
N ASN A 111 11.71 -12.82 -9.22
CA ASN A 111 11.41 -12.77 -10.67
C ASN A 111 10.41 -11.68 -11.09
N VAL A 112 10.09 -10.74 -10.20
CA VAL A 112 9.34 -9.52 -10.47
C VAL A 112 10.20 -8.37 -9.99
N LYS A 113 10.46 -7.39 -10.86
CA LYS A 113 11.19 -6.17 -10.48
C LYS A 113 10.21 -5.13 -9.94
N VAL A 114 10.54 -4.50 -8.84
CA VAL A 114 9.69 -3.53 -8.15
C VAL A 114 10.43 -2.22 -8.05
N TYR A 115 9.74 -1.14 -8.41
CA TYR A 115 10.21 0.23 -8.28
C TYR A 115 9.23 1.00 -7.39
N TYR A 116 9.78 1.83 -6.50
CA TYR A 116 9.01 2.74 -5.66
C TYR A 116 9.49 4.16 -5.94
N ASN A 117 8.61 5.01 -6.48
CA ASN A 117 8.91 6.37 -6.94
C ASN A 117 10.18 6.42 -7.83
N ASP A 118 10.19 5.62 -8.91
CA ASP A 118 11.33 5.44 -9.83
C ASP A 118 12.59 4.77 -9.25
N ILE A 119 12.66 4.50 -7.94
CA ILE A 119 13.84 3.89 -7.32
C ILE A 119 13.67 2.36 -7.28
N PRO A 120 14.67 1.55 -7.68
CA PRO A 120 14.63 0.10 -7.52
C PRO A 120 14.39 -0.29 -6.06
N PHE A 121 13.28 -0.96 -5.79
CA PHE A 121 12.94 -1.52 -4.49
C PHE A 121 13.34 -3.01 -4.38
N THR A 122 13.46 -3.68 -5.53
CA THR A 122 14.11 -5.00 -5.61
C THR A 122 15.62 -4.84 -5.47
N ASP A 123 16.22 -5.59 -4.55
CA ASP A 123 17.66 -5.56 -4.33
C ASP A 123 18.46 -6.19 -5.49
N PRO A 124 19.80 -5.99 -5.53
CA PRO A 124 20.65 -6.61 -6.55
C PRO A 124 20.62 -8.15 -6.55
N GLY A 125 20.29 -8.77 -5.41
CA GLY A 125 20.10 -10.21 -5.28
C GLY A 125 18.78 -10.72 -5.88
N GLY A 126 17.90 -9.82 -6.33
CA GLY A 126 16.59 -10.16 -6.92
C GLY A 126 15.49 -10.40 -5.89
N HIS A 127 15.70 -10.02 -4.63
CA HIS A 127 14.70 -10.10 -3.57
C HIS A 127 13.93 -8.78 -3.46
N THR A 128 12.61 -8.88 -3.23
CA THR A 128 11.80 -7.71 -2.89
C THR A 128 11.10 -7.92 -1.57
N TYR A 129 11.29 -6.96 -0.67
CA TYR A 129 10.68 -6.93 0.65
C TYR A 129 9.39 -6.08 0.66
N LEU A 130 8.37 -6.49 -0.11
CA LEU A 130 7.10 -5.74 -0.25
C LEU A 130 6.41 -5.46 1.10
N ASN A 131 6.70 -6.26 2.12
CA ASN A 131 6.26 -6.09 3.49
C ASN A 131 6.78 -4.82 4.18
N GLY A 132 7.84 -4.21 3.64
CA GLY A 132 8.32 -2.88 4.04
C GLY A 132 7.46 -1.72 3.54
N LEU A 133 6.44 -1.99 2.72
CA LEU A 133 5.43 -1.02 2.29
C LEU A 133 4.08 -1.35 2.93
N GLY A 134 3.40 -0.31 3.40
CA GLY A 134 2.04 -0.36 3.90
C GLY A 134 1.06 0.21 2.87
N TYR A 135 -0.24 0.09 3.14
CA TYR A 135 -1.30 0.57 2.24
C TYR A 135 -1.10 2.02 1.78
N TYR A 136 -0.68 2.91 2.70
CA TYR A 136 -0.52 4.33 2.42
C TYR A 136 0.71 4.68 1.57
N ASN A 137 1.59 3.72 1.31
CA ASN A 137 2.68 3.88 0.34
C ASN A 137 2.24 3.55 -1.09
N PHE A 138 0.98 3.16 -1.31
CA PHE A 138 0.43 2.96 -2.64
C PHE A 138 -0.55 4.09 -2.96
N ASN A 139 -0.20 4.93 -3.92
CA ASN A 139 -1.12 5.85 -4.58
C ASN A 139 -1.58 5.29 -5.92
N SER A 140 -0.64 4.85 -6.75
CA SER A 140 -0.93 4.16 -8.00
C SER A 140 0.11 3.08 -8.27
N VAL A 141 -0.31 2.07 -9.03
CA VAL A 141 0.50 0.91 -9.34
C VAL A 141 0.32 0.54 -10.80
N GLU A 142 1.42 0.52 -11.55
CA GLU A 142 1.48 -0.06 -12.89
C GLU A 142 2.13 -1.43 -12.84
N ILE A 143 1.54 -2.40 -13.55
CA ILE A 143 1.99 -3.79 -13.57
C ILE A 143 2.24 -4.20 -15.02
N LEU A 144 3.51 -4.26 -15.41
CA LEU A 144 3.91 -4.76 -16.71
C LEU A 144 4.02 -6.27 -16.67
N LYS A 145 3.27 -6.95 -17.54
CA LYS A 145 3.17 -8.41 -17.51
C LYS A 145 4.01 -9.06 -18.60
N GLY A 146 4.96 -9.91 -18.20
CA GLY A 146 5.80 -10.69 -19.11
C GLY A 146 7.05 -9.93 -19.61
N PRO A 147 7.70 -10.43 -20.69
CA PRO A 147 9.10 -10.12 -21.02
C PRO A 147 9.37 -8.67 -21.46
N GLY A 148 8.32 -7.90 -21.81
CA GLY A 148 8.46 -6.46 -22.09
C GLY A 148 8.97 -5.64 -20.90
N SER A 149 9.02 -6.23 -19.71
CA SER A 149 9.66 -5.69 -18.51
C SER A 149 11.19 -5.60 -18.58
N SER A 150 11.84 -6.16 -19.60
CA SER A 150 13.30 -6.16 -19.72
C SER A 150 13.93 -4.76 -19.71
N LEU A 151 13.16 -3.72 -20.05
CA LEU A 151 13.56 -2.32 -19.92
C LEU A 151 13.96 -1.93 -18.49
N TYR A 152 13.41 -2.61 -17.48
CA TYR A 152 13.68 -2.39 -16.05
C TYR A 152 14.65 -3.44 -15.47
N GLY A 153 15.43 -4.09 -16.34
CA GLY A 153 16.44 -5.08 -15.96
C GLY A 153 15.90 -6.50 -15.78
N ALA A 154 16.68 -7.33 -15.07
CA ALA A 154 16.42 -8.76 -14.96
C ALA A 154 15.19 -9.07 -14.09
N GLY A 155 14.07 -9.42 -14.73
CA GLY A 155 12.83 -9.82 -14.06
C GLY A 155 11.85 -10.45 -15.05
N THR A 156 11.92 -11.78 -15.20
CA THR A 156 11.22 -12.52 -16.27
C THR A 156 9.70 -12.58 -16.11
N GLY A 157 9.17 -12.34 -14.90
CA GLY A 157 7.73 -12.32 -14.63
C GLY A 157 7.05 -11.00 -15.00
N GLY A 158 7.77 -9.89 -14.89
CA GLY A 158 7.23 -8.55 -15.09
C GLY A 158 7.81 -7.50 -14.15
N VAL A 159 7.20 -6.32 -14.15
CA VAL A 159 7.57 -5.17 -13.32
C VAL A 159 6.36 -4.62 -12.59
N LEU A 160 6.59 -4.16 -11.36
CA LEU A 160 5.66 -3.40 -10.52
C LEU A 160 6.22 -1.99 -10.32
N LEU A 161 5.57 -0.97 -10.88
CA LEU A 161 5.92 0.43 -10.65
C LEU A 161 4.93 1.00 -9.64
N ILE A 162 5.43 1.42 -8.48
CA ILE A 162 4.63 1.96 -7.39
C ILE A 162 4.94 3.45 -7.28
N GLU A 163 3.91 4.28 -7.29
CA GLU A 163 3.99 5.69 -6.93
C GLU A 163 3.30 5.88 -5.57
N GLY A 164 4.01 6.51 -4.63
CA GLY A 164 3.53 6.79 -3.28
C GLY A 164 2.70 8.07 -3.15
N MET A 165 2.76 8.97 -4.15
CA MET A 165 2.03 10.23 -4.18
C MET A 165 1.66 10.58 -5.62
N SER A 166 0.50 11.19 -5.84
CA SER A 166 0.15 11.76 -7.15
C SER A 166 0.70 13.19 -7.26
N PRO A 167 1.25 13.60 -8.42
CA PRO A 167 1.58 15.01 -8.66
C PRO A 167 0.32 15.91 -8.61
N ASN A 168 -0.87 15.33 -8.79
CA ASN A 168 -2.15 16.04 -8.74
C ASN A 168 -2.80 16.04 -7.35
N GLU A 169 -2.16 15.43 -6.33
CA GLU A 169 -2.71 15.41 -4.98
C GLU A 169 -2.85 16.84 -4.42
N ARG A 170 -3.92 17.12 -3.68
CA ARG A 170 -4.12 18.47 -3.10
C ARG A 170 -3.48 18.54 -1.72
N ALA A 171 -3.04 19.73 -1.33
CA ALA A 171 -2.62 19.99 0.04
C ALA A 171 -3.71 19.55 1.01
N ASN A 172 -3.35 18.73 1.98
CA ASN A 172 -4.28 18.12 2.91
C ASN A 172 -3.57 17.71 4.20
N VAL A 173 -4.38 17.49 5.25
CA VAL A 173 -3.97 16.75 6.44
C VAL A 173 -4.91 15.56 6.54
N MET A 174 -4.34 14.38 6.72
CA MET A 174 -5.08 13.12 6.81
C MET A 174 -4.72 12.43 8.11
N ALA A 175 -5.73 12.04 8.87
CA ALA A 175 -5.60 11.10 9.97
C ALA A 175 -6.63 10.00 9.77
N GLU A 176 -6.19 8.74 9.86
CA GLU A 176 -7.04 7.58 9.69
C GLU A 176 -6.73 6.56 10.77
N TYR A 177 -7.77 5.96 11.34
CA TYR A 177 -7.65 4.89 12.29
C TYR A 177 -8.61 3.76 11.91
N THR A 178 -8.05 2.58 11.69
CA THR A 178 -8.79 1.36 11.38
C THR A 178 -8.58 0.35 12.50
N THR A 179 -9.66 -0.26 12.95
CA THR A 179 -9.60 -1.42 13.85
C THR A 179 -10.40 -2.58 13.29
N GLY A 180 -10.14 -3.80 13.76
CA GLY A 180 -10.83 -4.98 13.27
C GLY A 180 -10.50 -6.23 14.07
N SER A 181 -10.96 -7.37 13.56
CA SER A 181 -10.71 -8.68 14.17
C SER A 181 -9.22 -8.97 14.40
N PHE A 182 -8.94 -9.86 15.36
CA PHE A 182 -7.58 -10.32 15.67
C PHE A 182 -6.65 -9.19 16.13
N GLY A 183 -7.17 -8.30 16.97
CA GLY A 183 -6.40 -7.19 17.55
C GLY A 183 -5.85 -6.22 16.50
N LEU A 184 -6.51 -6.08 15.34
CA LEU A 184 -6.06 -5.17 14.30
C LEU A 184 -6.22 -3.72 14.78
N HIS A 185 -5.12 -2.98 14.77
CA HIS A 185 -5.10 -1.52 14.88
C HIS A 185 -4.15 -0.95 13.82
N ASN A 186 -4.64 -0.03 13.01
CA ASN A 186 -3.89 0.60 11.93
C ASN A 186 -4.16 2.10 11.96
N ALA A 187 -3.16 2.86 12.40
CA ALA A 187 -3.20 4.31 12.48
C ALA A 187 -2.32 4.91 11.38
N TYR A 188 -2.80 5.97 10.76
CA TYR A 188 -2.05 6.76 9.79
C TYR A 188 -2.25 8.24 10.07
N ALA A 189 -1.16 9.00 9.98
CA ALA A 189 -1.18 10.44 9.95
C ALA A 189 -0.31 10.91 8.79
N GLY A 190 -0.78 11.86 8.00
CA GLY A 190 -0.02 12.41 6.90
C GLY A 190 -0.39 13.85 6.62
N VAL A 191 0.57 14.58 6.08
CA VAL A 191 0.41 15.96 5.63
C VAL A 191 0.96 16.07 4.22
N THR A 192 0.13 16.61 3.33
CA THR A 192 0.51 16.99 1.97
C THR A 192 0.55 18.51 1.92
N THR A 193 1.70 19.07 1.53
CA THR A 193 1.91 20.51 1.38
C THR A 193 2.34 20.86 -0.04
N GLY A 194 2.28 22.15 -0.36
CA GLY A 194 2.64 22.69 -1.67
C GLY A 194 1.45 22.92 -2.59
N ASP A 195 1.72 23.51 -3.74
CA ASP A 195 0.74 23.92 -4.74
C ASP A 195 1.20 23.56 -6.15
N GLY A 196 0.26 23.58 -7.11
CA GLY A 196 0.57 23.31 -8.52
C GLY A 196 1.34 22.00 -8.73
N GLU A 197 2.56 22.13 -9.26
CA GLU A 197 3.48 21.04 -9.59
C GLU A 197 4.56 20.80 -8.52
N ASN A 198 4.53 21.56 -7.41
CA ASN A 198 5.50 21.50 -6.32
C ASN A 198 4.81 21.00 -5.05
N LYS A 199 4.95 19.71 -4.75
CA LYS A 199 4.23 19.05 -3.66
C LYS A 199 5.12 18.12 -2.87
N SER A 200 4.79 17.99 -1.59
CA SER A 200 5.45 17.07 -0.67
C SER A 200 4.43 16.42 0.24
N ARG A 201 4.55 15.10 0.42
CA ARG A 201 3.76 14.34 1.37
C ARG A 201 4.67 13.68 2.39
N LEU A 202 4.46 13.98 3.66
CA LEU A 202 5.03 13.23 4.79
C LEU A 202 3.92 12.38 5.41
N GLY A 203 4.20 11.12 5.68
CA GLY A 203 3.23 10.21 6.28
C GLY A 203 3.89 9.23 7.24
N PHE A 204 3.20 8.95 8.34
CA PHE A 204 3.54 7.95 9.33
C PHE A 204 2.39 6.94 9.47
N GLN A 205 2.71 5.66 9.43
CA GLN A 205 1.78 4.55 9.66
C GLN A 205 2.28 3.72 10.84
N HIS A 206 1.37 3.38 11.76
CA HIS A 206 1.54 2.32 12.74
C HIS A 206 0.47 1.25 12.52
N GLN A 207 0.87 0.00 12.33
CA GLN A 207 -0.04 -1.13 12.20
C GLN A 207 0.36 -2.25 13.16
N GLN A 208 -0.61 -2.79 13.88
CA GLN A 208 -0.47 -3.96 14.74
C GLN A 208 -1.64 -4.93 14.56
N SER A 209 -1.39 -6.22 14.77
CA SER A 209 -2.42 -7.27 14.84
C SER A 209 -1.87 -8.46 15.61
N ASP A 210 -2.72 -9.14 16.38
CA ASP A 210 -2.40 -10.42 17.03
C ASP A 210 -2.39 -11.59 16.03
N GLY A 211 -3.10 -11.42 14.91
CA GLY A 211 -3.25 -12.40 13.85
C GLY A 211 -4.28 -13.49 14.15
N PHE A 212 -4.74 -14.18 13.12
CA PHE A 212 -5.78 -15.22 13.25
C PHE A 212 -5.29 -16.48 13.99
N ARG A 213 -4.01 -16.82 13.78
CA ARG A 213 -3.36 -18.04 14.28
C ARG A 213 -2.46 -17.74 15.47
N ASP A 214 -2.21 -18.75 16.29
CA ASP A 214 -1.15 -18.70 17.29
C ASP A 214 0.17 -18.34 16.61
N HIS A 215 0.96 -17.49 17.26
CA HIS A 215 2.27 -17.07 16.75
C HIS A 215 2.22 -16.39 15.37
N SER A 216 1.23 -15.51 15.15
CA SER A 216 1.06 -14.75 13.89
C SER A 216 0.94 -13.24 14.06
N ALA A 217 1.39 -12.71 15.20
CA ALA A 217 1.34 -11.28 15.49
C ALA A 217 2.21 -10.46 14.51
N LEU A 218 1.78 -9.24 14.23
CA LEU A 218 2.42 -8.26 13.35
C LEU A 218 2.52 -6.92 14.06
N ARG A 219 3.65 -6.23 13.89
CA ARG A 219 3.82 -4.81 14.18
C ARG A 219 4.65 -4.17 13.08
N ARG A 220 4.16 -3.08 12.49
CA ARG A 220 4.81 -2.36 11.41
C ARG A 220 4.69 -0.85 11.63
N ASN A 221 5.83 -0.18 11.63
CA ASN A 221 5.90 1.28 11.60
C ASN A 221 6.52 1.71 10.28
N ILE A 222 5.92 2.68 9.61
CA ILE A 222 6.46 3.23 8.37
C ILE A 222 6.44 4.75 8.45
N LEU A 223 7.59 5.36 8.25
CA LEU A 223 7.73 6.78 7.96
C LEU A 223 8.07 6.93 6.48
N SER A 224 7.34 7.75 5.75
CA SER A 224 7.55 7.96 4.32
C SER A 224 7.42 9.42 3.95
N TRP A 225 8.29 9.87 3.05
CA TRP A 225 8.19 11.16 2.39
C TRP A 225 8.29 10.96 0.87
N SER A 226 7.45 11.68 0.14
CA SER A 226 7.49 11.75 -1.32
C SER A 226 7.33 13.20 -1.75
N GLY A 227 8.25 13.68 -2.56
CA GLY A 227 8.22 15.03 -3.13
C GLY A 227 8.15 14.96 -4.66
N HIS A 228 7.47 15.94 -5.23
CA HIS A 228 7.40 16.20 -6.67
C HIS A 228 7.63 17.69 -6.87
N HIS A 229 8.69 18.05 -7.59
CA HIS A 229 9.13 19.42 -7.73
C HIS A 229 9.43 19.73 -9.18
N LYS A 230 8.74 20.73 -9.73
CA LYS A 230 9.05 21.28 -11.05
C LYS A 230 10.13 22.35 -10.88
N LEU A 231 11.36 22.02 -11.27
CA LEU A 231 12.53 22.92 -11.11
C LEU A 231 12.64 23.95 -12.25
N GLY A 232 11.93 23.71 -13.36
CA GLY A 232 11.87 24.59 -14.53
C GLY A 232 10.83 24.08 -15.53
N GLU A 233 10.83 24.59 -16.75
CA GLU A 233 9.84 24.17 -17.76
C GLU A 233 10.03 22.72 -18.22
N THR A 234 11.27 22.22 -18.20
CA THR A 234 11.65 20.91 -18.76
C THR A 234 12.16 19.92 -17.71
N GLN A 235 12.18 20.30 -16.43
CA GLN A 235 12.82 19.54 -15.37
C GLN A 235 11.86 19.25 -14.21
N VAL A 236 11.75 17.97 -13.87
CA VAL A 236 10.95 17.47 -12.75
C VAL A 236 11.84 16.63 -11.85
N LEU A 237 11.88 16.98 -10.57
CA LEU A 237 12.59 16.26 -9.51
C LEU A 237 11.58 15.57 -8.61
N LYS A 238 11.65 14.25 -8.53
CA LYS A 238 10.99 13.48 -7.47
C LYS A 238 11.98 13.16 -6.36
N THR A 239 11.57 13.33 -5.12
CA THR A 239 12.35 12.95 -3.93
C THR A 239 11.61 11.88 -3.15
N THR A 240 12.35 10.94 -2.56
CA THR A 240 11.76 9.83 -1.83
C THR A 240 12.57 9.55 -0.58
N PHE A 241 11.86 9.31 0.52
CA PHE A 241 12.38 8.74 1.74
C PHE A 241 11.38 7.72 2.27
N LEU A 242 11.88 6.59 2.76
CA LEU A 242 11.11 5.52 3.38
C LEU A 242 11.96 4.89 4.48
N TYR A 243 11.38 4.82 5.67
CA TYR A 243 11.88 4.02 6.77
C TYR A 243 10.76 3.09 7.24
N SER A 244 11.00 1.79 7.22
CA SER A 244 10.08 0.77 7.70
C SER A 244 10.74 -0.05 8.79
N ASP A 245 10.09 -0.17 9.95
CA ASP A 245 10.45 -1.09 11.03
C ASP A 245 9.32 -2.12 11.20
N LEU A 246 9.63 -3.36 10.85
CA LEU A 246 8.69 -4.45 10.77
C LEU A 246 9.11 -5.60 11.69
N TYR A 247 8.15 -6.08 12.46
CA TYR A 247 8.18 -7.32 13.19
C TYR A 247 6.95 -8.16 12.82
N TYR A 248 7.14 -9.43 12.47
CA TYR A 248 6.01 -10.36 12.42
C TYR A 248 6.41 -11.79 12.78
N GLN A 249 5.49 -12.51 13.41
CA GLN A 249 5.66 -13.90 13.77
C GLN A 249 5.28 -14.81 12.60
N THR A 250 5.96 -15.95 12.51
CA THR A 250 5.75 -16.93 11.44
C THR A 250 5.15 -18.20 12.02
N PRO A 251 3.83 -18.43 11.88
CA PRO A 251 3.16 -19.56 12.53
C PRO A 251 3.55 -20.90 11.91
N GLY A 252 4.06 -20.92 10.66
CA GLY A 252 4.43 -22.14 9.95
C GLY A 252 3.24 -22.87 9.31
N ALA A 253 3.54 -23.90 8.51
CA ALA A 253 2.53 -24.70 7.84
C ALA A 253 1.93 -25.75 8.78
N LEU A 254 0.70 -26.17 8.50
CA LEU A 254 0.05 -27.33 9.11
C LEU A 254 -0.11 -28.41 8.04
N THR A 255 -0.05 -29.67 8.45
CA THR A 255 -0.58 -30.78 7.66
C THR A 255 -2.10 -30.66 7.55
N LYS A 256 -2.70 -31.41 6.61
CA LYS A 256 -4.16 -31.43 6.44
C LYS A 256 -4.88 -31.82 7.74
N THR A 257 -4.42 -32.89 8.40
CA THR A 257 -4.99 -33.38 9.67
C THR A 257 -4.87 -32.34 10.79
N GLU A 258 -3.72 -31.68 10.93
CA GLU A 258 -3.54 -30.62 11.93
C GLU A 258 -4.45 -29.41 11.68
N PHE A 259 -4.63 -29.02 10.41
CA PHE A 259 -5.52 -27.93 10.02
C PHE A 259 -7.00 -28.24 10.30
N GLU A 260 -7.44 -29.46 9.97
CA GLU A 260 -8.80 -29.94 10.24
C GLU A 260 -9.09 -30.01 11.75
N ALA A 261 -8.09 -30.36 12.56
CA ALA A 261 -8.21 -30.38 14.01
C ALA A 261 -8.25 -28.97 14.63
N ASN A 262 -7.33 -28.08 14.22
CA ASN A 262 -7.32 -26.68 14.67
C ASN A 262 -6.66 -25.75 13.63
N PRO A 263 -7.45 -24.99 12.85
CA PRO A 263 -6.90 -24.08 11.84
C PRO A 263 -6.15 -22.88 12.45
N ARG A 264 -6.34 -22.60 13.76
CA ARG A 264 -5.65 -21.51 14.48
C ARG A 264 -4.29 -21.92 15.03
N ALA A 265 -3.98 -23.21 15.09
CA ALA A 265 -2.71 -23.68 15.64
C ALA A 265 -1.51 -23.13 14.86
N SER A 266 -0.38 -22.93 15.54
CA SER A 266 0.92 -22.80 14.88
C SER A 266 1.50 -24.18 14.57
N ARG A 267 2.53 -24.27 13.72
CA ARG A 267 3.19 -25.54 13.40
C ARG A 267 3.70 -26.19 14.71
N PRO A 268 3.21 -27.40 15.05
CA PRO A 268 3.68 -28.10 16.24
C PRO A 268 5.15 -28.53 16.08
N GLY A 269 5.78 -28.85 17.20
CA GLY A 269 7.08 -29.53 17.20
C GLY A 269 6.93 -30.93 16.63
N GLY A 270 7.99 -31.46 16.03
CA GLY A 270 7.97 -32.80 15.43
C GLY A 270 9.37 -33.37 15.31
N GLY A 271 9.56 -34.62 15.73
CA GLY A 271 10.88 -35.22 15.86
C GLY A 271 11.79 -34.38 16.76
N GLY A 272 13.01 -34.08 16.29
CA GLY A 272 13.97 -33.22 16.99
C GLY A 272 13.79 -31.70 16.76
N PHE A 273 12.76 -31.26 16.02
CA PHE A 273 12.57 -29.84 15.71
C PHE A 273 11.55 -29.19 16.65
N PRO A 274 11.89 -28.06 17.30
CA PRO A 274 10.95 -27.33 18.16
C PRO A 274 9.76 -26.80 17.36
N SER A 275 8.64 -26.46 18.01
CA SER A 275 7.49 -25.78 17.37
C SER A 275 7.83 -24.37 16.91
N ALA A 276 6.96 -23.73 16.11
CA ALA A 276 7.15 -22.33 15.69
C ALA A 276 7.26 -21.37 16.89
N VAL A 277 6.43 -21.59 17.92
CA VAL A 277 6.44 -20.85 19.19
C VAL A 277 7.74 -21.09 19.95
N GLN A 278 8.15 -22.36 20.13
CA GLN A 278 9.37 -22.71 20.87
C GLN A 278 10.62 -22.14 20.20
N SER A 279 10.68 -22.09 18.87
CA SER A 279 11.79 -21.47 18.14
C SER A 279 11.71 -19.93 18.08
N ARG A 280 10.65 -19.32 18.62
CA ARG A 280 10.35 -17.88 18.51
C ARG A 280 10.43 -17.40 17.05
N ALA A 281 9.87 -18.19 16.12
CA ALA A 281 10.04 -17.99 14.68
C ALA A 281 9.42 -16.66 14.25
N ALA A 282 10.23 -15.70 13.86
CA ALA A 282 9.77 -14.36 13.51
C ALA A 282 10.70 -13.71 12.48
N ILE A 283 10.21 -12.65 11.85
CA ILE A 283 10.97 -11.76 10.99
C ILE A 283 11.07 -10.41 11.66
N TYR A 284 12.30 -9.91 11.73
CA TYR A 284 12.60 -8.53 12.07
C TYR A 284 13.23 -7.91 10.83
N GLN A 285 12.65 -6.83 10.34
CA GLN A 285 13.12 -6.18 9.13
C GLN A 285 13.10 -4.67 9.32
N LYS A 286 14.25 -4.05 9.11
CA LYS A 286 14.37 -2.60 8.99
C LYS A 286 14.80 -2.26 7.58
N THR A 287 14.00 -1.46 6.89
CA THR A 287 14.29 -1.01 5.53
C THR A 287 14.40 0.50 5.53
N PHE A 288 15.49 1.00 4.95
CA PHE A 288 15.74 2.40 4.66
C PHE A 288 15.88 2.55 3.15
N LEU A 289 15.20 3.53 2.58
CA LEU A 289 15.35 3.94 1.20
C LEU A 289 15.30 5.46 1.14
N ALA A 290 16.28 6.08 0.52
CA ALA A 290 16.26 7.50 0.21
C ALA A 290 16.84 7.73 -1.17
N GLY A 291 16.29 8.69 -1.91
CA GLY A 291 16.81 9.02 -3.22
C GLY A 291 16.05 10.11 -3.94
N ALA A 292 16.54 10.44 -5.12
CA ALA A 292 16.00 11.44 -6.00
C ALA A 292 16.03 10.96 -7.46
N SER A 293 14.96 11.26 -8.19
CA SER A 293 14.78 10.97 -9.61
C SER A 293 14.59 12.29 -10.34
N LEU A 294 15.55 12.66 -11.20
CA LEU A 294 15.52 13.87 -11.99
C LEU A 294 15.19 13.51 -13.43
N THR A 295 14.04 13.95 -13.90
CA THR A 295 13.61 13.83 -15.29
C THR A 295 13.83 15.16 -16.00
N GLN A 296 14.56 15.13 -17.12
CA GLN A 296 14.90 16.29 -17.92
C GLN A 296 14.56 16.06 -19.39
N LYS A 297 13.77 16.95 -19.98
CA LYS A 297 13.57 16.99 -21.42
C LYS A 297 14.73 17.77 -22.06
N LEU A 298 15.70 17.04 -22.62
CA LEU A 298 16.90 17.62 -23.26
C LEU A 298 16.58 18.21 -24.64
N THR A 299 15.74 17.51 -25.41
CA THR A 299 15.25 17.97 -26.73
C THR A 299 13.79 17.52 -26.91
N ALA A 300 13.18 17.83 -28.07
CA ALA A 300 11.82 17.37 -28.38
C ALA A 300 11.68 15.83 -28.35
N GLY A 301 12.74 15.09 -28.69
CA GLY A 301 12.75 13.62 -28.76
C GLY A 301 13.57 12.91 -27.70
N ILE A 302 14.35 13.64 -26.89
CA ILE A 302 15.26 13.05 -25.90
C ILE A 302 14.85 13.49 -24.49
N THR A 303 14.50 12.51 -23.66
CA THR A 303 14.29 12.68 -22.23
C THR A 303 15.34 11.86 -21.48
N ASN A 304 16.00 12.49 -20.52
CA ASN A 304 16.89 11.82 -19.59
C ASN A 304 16.17 11.66 -18.25
N GLN A 305 16.26 10.46 -17.66
CA GLN A 305 15.86 10.22 -16.29
C GLN A 305 17.08 9.68 -15.53
N SER A 306 17.50 10.41 -14.51
CA SER A 306 18.66 10.07 -13.68
C SER A 306 18.20 9.85 -12.25
N VAL A 307 18.53 8.69 -11.68
CA VAL A 307 18.12 8.30 -10.33
C VAL A 307 19.36 8.07 -9.47
N ALA A 308 19.45 8.79 -8.34
CA ALA A 308 20.46 8.58 -7.31
C ALA A 308 19.77 8.14 -6.02
N TYR A 309 20.23 7.04 -5.42
CA TYR A 309 19.57 6.48 -4.24
C TYR A 309 20.53 5.73 -3.32
N ALA A 310 20.12 5.59 -2.07
CA ALA A 310 20.70 4.70 -1.07
C ALA A 310 19.60 3.81 -0.51
N SER A 311 19.87 2.50 -0.42
CA SER A 311 18.95 1.52 0.12
C SER A 311 19.69 0.60 1.07
N PHE A 312 19.10 0.33 2.23
CA PHE A 312 19.63 -0.58 3.22
C PHE A 312 18.48 -1.40 3.80
N THR A 313 18.65 -2.72 3.88
CA THR A 313 17.70 -3.60 4.56
C THR A 313 18.45 -4.51 5.52
N GLU A 314 18.16 -4.36 6.81
CA GLU A 314 18.55 -5.32 7.84
C GLU A 314 17.43 -6.34 7.98
N LEU A 315 17.74 -7.62 7.76
CA LEU A 315 16.80 -8.72 7.92
C LEU A 315 17.34 -9.72 8.93
N ARG A 316 16.63 -9.91 10.04
CA ARG A 316 16.86 -11.03 10.95
C ARG A 316 15.69 -12.00 10.87
N ASN A 317 16.02 -13.24 10.52
CA ASN A 317 15.06 -14.34 10.42
C ASN A 317 15.54 -15.51 11.30
N PRO A 318 15.37 -15.41 12.64
CA PRO A 318 15.60 -16.54 13.52
C PRO A 318 14.67 -17.69 13.12
N THR A 319 15.22 -18.67 12.42
CA THR A 319 14.57 -19.96 12.14
C THR A 319 15.34 -21.06 12.84
N ILE A 320 14.73 -22.24 12.92
CA ILE A 320 15.36 -23.48 13.37
C ILE A 320 16.69 -23.82 12.66
N ARG A 321 17.03 -23.16 11.54
CA ARG A 321 18.29 -23.35 10.80
C ARG A 321 19.30 -22.19 10.97
N ASN A 322 18.96 -21.14 11.71
CA ASN A 322 19.78 -19.94 11.83
C ASN A 322 20.41 -19.85 13.23
N TYR A 323 21.66 -20.31 13.35
CA TYR A 323 22.50 -20.20 14.56
C TYR A 323 23.14 -18.80 14.71
N GLY A 324 22.40 -17.73 14.42
CA GLY A 324 22.87 -16.37 14.68
C GLY A 324 22.70 -16.08 16.17
N LYS A 325 23.80 -15.96 16.91
CA LYS A 325 23.80 -15.64 18.35
C LYS A 325 22.90 -14.42 18.63
N GLY A 326 22.09 -14.55 19.68
CA GLY A 326 21.14 -13.54 20.15
C GLY A 326 21.78 -12.20 20.42
#